data_AF-A0A5M9H533-F1
#
_entry.id   AF-A0A5M9H533-F1
#
_cell.length_a   1.000
_cell.length_b   1.000
_cell.length_c   1.000
_cell.angle_alpha   90.00
_cell.angle_beta   90.00
_cell.angle_gamma   90.00
#
_symmetry.space_group_name_H-M   'P 1'
#
loop_
_entity.id
_entity.type
_entity.pdbx_description
1 polymer ?
#
loop_
_entity_poly.entity_id
_entity_poly.type
_entity_poly.pdbx_seq_one_letter_code
_entity_poly.pdbx_strand_id
1 'polypeptide(L)'
;MNNTSRIHMGEIVEKQVRLSMVSITEVSKSLNVNRRTLYNWFSKPVIPAPVILNIGECIGYDFSTLIPQIAESKALFTPRPGIGYPREEESAYKMKYLHLLEKYNLALEELRVYRFST
;
A
#
# COMPACT_ATOMS: atom_id res chain seq x y z
N MET A 1 -12.79 20.17 -30.09
CA MET A 1 -13.16 18.81 -29.64
C MET A 1 -12.26 18.48 -28.46
N ASN A 2 -12.76 18.66 -27.24
CA ASN A 2 -11.95 18.52 -26.02
C ASN A 2 -11.87 17.04 -25.66
N ASN A 3 -10.75 16.40 -25.99
CA ASN A 3 -10.49 15.02 -25.61
C ASN A 3 -10.03 14.98 -24.16
N THR A 4 -10.95 15.22 -23.23
CA THR A 4 -10.74 14.86 -21.82
C THR A 4 -10.74 13.34 -21.77
N SER A 5 -9.57 12.71 -21.90
CA SER A 5 -9.40 11.29 -21.63
C SER A 5 -10.09 10.98 -20.31
N ARG A 6 -11.25 10.31 -20.37
CA ARG A 6 -12.01 9.93 -19.18
C ARG A 6 -11.12 9.01 -18.37
N ILE A 7 -10.55 9.53 -17.29
CA ILE A 7 -9.74 8.75 -16.35
C ILE A 7 -10.60 7.57 -15.88
N HIS A 8 -10.20 6.35 -16.22
CA HIS A 8 -10.89 5.15 -15.78
C HIS A 8 -10.39 4.76 -14.38
N MET A 9 -11.07 5.25 -13.34
CA MET A 9 -10.64 5.08 -11.96
C MET A 9 -10.42 3.60 -11.59
N GLY A 10 -11.31 2.71 -12.04
CA GLY A 10 -11.19 1.29 -11.75
C GLY A 10 -9.96 0.62 -12.32
N GLU A 11 -9.48 1.05 -13.49
CA GLU A 11 -8.25 0.49 -14.10
C GLU A 11 -7.01 0.95 -13.31
N ILE A 12 -7.01 2.20 -12.85
CA ILE A 12 -5.94 2.75 -12.01
C ILE A 12 -5.89 2.00 -10.68
N VAL A 13 -7.03 1.85 -10.03
CA VAL A 13 -7.13 1.13 -8.75
C VAL A 13 -6.68 -0.32 -8.92
N GLU A 14 -7.16 -1.02 -9.96
CA GLU A 14 -6.75 -2.40 -10.23
C GLU A 14 -5.25 -2.52 -10.43
N LYS A 15 -4.65 -1.64 -11.23
CA LYS A 15 -3.22 -1.63 -11.48
C LYS A 15 -2.43 -1.49 -10.18
N GLN A 16 -2.80 -0.55 -9.31
CA GLN A 16 -2.10 -0.35 -8.04
C GLN A 16 -2.31 -1.51 -7.07
N VAL A 17 -3.51 -2.09 -7.00
CA VAL A 17 -3.77 -3.28 -6.19
C VAL A 17 -2.91 -4.46 -6.68
N ARG A 18 -2.79 -4.67 -7.99
CA ARG A 18 -1.95 -5.75 -8.55
C ARG A 18 -0.45 -5.52 -8.40
N LEU A 19 0.00 -4.26 -8.32
CA LEU A 19 1.40 -3.90 -8.03
C LEU A 19 1.73 -3.98 -6.54
N SER A 20 0.73 -3.87 -5.68
CA SER A 20 0.90 -4.02 -4.24
C SER A 20 1.22 -5.48 -3.86
N MET A 21 1.80 -5.67 -2.69
CA MET A 21 2.01 -7.02 -2.12
C MET A 21 0.73 -7.61 -1.52
N VAL A 22 -0.41 -6.94 -1.69
CA VAL A 22 -1.69 -7.31 -1.07
C VAL A 22 -2.53 -8.15 -2.00
N SER A 23 -3.00 -9.30 -1.53
CA SER A 23 -3.89 -10.13 -2.33
C SER A 23 -5.28 -9.49 -2.45
N ILE A 24 -5.92 -9.69 -3.61
CA ILE A 24 -7.32 -9.25 -3.84
C ILE A 24 -8.26 -9.83 -2.77
N THR A 25 -7.95 -11.02 -2.26
CA THR A 25 -8.70 -11.65 -1.17
C THR A 25 -8.59 -10.84 0.13
N GLU A 26 -7.40 -10.39 0.49
CA GLU A 26 -7.18 -9.54 1.67
C GLU A 26 -7.87 -8.18 1.51
N VAL A 27 -7.73 -7.52 0.36
CA VAL A 27 -8.45 -6.25 0.07
C VAL A 27 -9.97 -6.43 0.20
N SER A 28 -10.52 -7.53 -0.30
CA SER A 28 -11.97 -7.77 -0.18
C SER A 28 -12.42 -7.98 1.27
N LYS A 29 -11.61 -8.68 2.08
CA LYS A 29 -11.88 -8.94 3.50
C LYS A 29 -11.79 -7.65 4.32
N SER A 30 -10.76 -6.84 4.12
CA SER A 30 -10.58 -5.57 4.86
C SER A 30 -11.69 -4.57 4.56
N LEU A 31 -12.22 -4.58 3.33
CA LEU A 31 -13.35 -3.73 2.91
C LEU A 31 -14.71 -4.32 3.29
N ASN A 32 -14.77 -5.52 3.85
CA ASN A 32 -16.00 -6.27 4.14
C ASN A 32 -16.93 -6.40 2.91
N VAL A 33 -16.35 -6.71 1.74
CA VAL A 33 -17.09 -6.95 0.49
C VAL A 33 -16.67 -8.27 -0.14
N ASN A 34 -17.54 -8.85 -0.97
CA ASN A 34 -17.16 -10.00 -1.78
C ASN A 34 -16.16 -9.58 -2.87
N ARG A 35 -15.22 -10.47 -3.23
CA ARG A 35 -14.30 -10.31 -4.37
C ARG A 35 -15.02 -9.92 -5.66
N ARG A 36 -16.23 -10.45 -5.92
CA ARG A 36 -17.03 -10.04 -7.08
C ARG A 36 -17.33 -8.54 -7.09
N THR A 37 -17.65 -7.96 -5.94
CA THR A 37 -17.89 -6.51 -5.81
C THR A 37 -16.61 -5.72 -6.10
N LEU A 38 -15.47 -6.20 -5.62
CA LEU A 38 -14.17 -5.58 -5.88
C LEU A 38 -13.83 -5.61 -7.39
N TYR A 39 -14.02 -6.75 -8.06
CA TYR A 39 -13.84 -6.84 -9.52
C TYR A 39 -14.81 -5.93 -10.29
N ASN A 40 -16.07 -5.82 -9.83
CA ASN A 40 -17.04 -4.92 -10.44
C ASN A 40 -16.65 -3.43 -10.27
N TRP A 41 -15.86 -3.08 -9.26
CA TRP A 41 -15.34 -1.72 -9.14
C TRP A 41 -14.21 -1.47 -10.14
N PHE A 42 -13.34 -2.45 -10.38
CA PHE A 42 -12.26 -2.31 -11.36
C PHE A 42 -12.76 -2.03 -12.78
N SER A 43 -13.92 -2.58 -13.15
CA SER A 43 -14.54 -2.32 -14.45
C SER A 43 -15.31 -0.98 -14.53
N LYS A 44 -15.35 -0.18 -13.46
CA LYS A 44 -16.10 1.10 -13.45
C LYS A 44 -15.19 2.29 -13.76
N PRO A 45 -15.63 3.19 -14.66
CA PRO A 45 -14.85 4.39 -14.99
C PRO A 45 -14.81 5.38 -13.82
N VAL A 46 -15.86 5.39 -12.98
CA VAL A 46 -15.97 6.25 -11.81
C VAL A 46 -16.32 5.38 -10.61
N ILE A 47 -15.57 5.55 -9.53
CA ILE A 47 -15.79 4.87 -8.26
C ILE A 47 -15.94 5.96 -7.18
N PRO A 48 -16.85 5.80 -6.21
CA PRO A 48 -16.96 6.75 -5.10
C PRO A 48 -15.63 6.91 -4.37
N ALA A 49 -15.22 8.15 -4.11
CA ALA A 49 -13.94 8.45 -3.47
C ALA A 49 -13.71 7.71 -2.14
N PRO A 50 -14.70 7.52 -1.24
CA PRO A 50 -14.50 6.75 -0.02
C PRO A 50 -14.06 5.30 -0.27
N VAL A 51 -14.54 4.68 -1.35
CA VAL A 51 -14.15 3.30 -1.71
C VAL A 51 -12.68 3.27 -2.12
N ILE A 52 -12.25 4.23 -2.95
CA ILE A 52 -10.87 4.32 -3.40
C ILE A 52 -9.92 4.62 -2.23
N LEU A 53 -10.32 5.51 -1.32
CA LEU A 53 -9.54 5.83 -0.13
C LEU A 53 -9.39 4.61 0.80
N ASN A 54 -10.46 3.86 1.05
CA ASN A 54 -10.37 2.62 1.81
C ASN A 54 -9.46 1.58 1.13
N ILE A 55 -9.54 1.43 -0.21
CA ILE A 55 -8.64 0.53 -0.94
C ILE A 55 -7.19 1.01 -0.80
N GLY A 56 -6.95 2.32 -0.93
CA GLY A 56 -5.63 2.93 -0.76
C GLY A 56 -5.04 2.67 0.62
N GLU A 57 -5.86 2.79 1.66
CA GLU A 57 -5.47 2.46 3.04
C GLU A 57 -5.11 0.97 3.18
N CYS A 58 -5.88 0.08 2.56
CA CYS A 58 -5.61 -1.35 2.56
C CYS A 58 -4.27 -1.72 1.91
N ILE A 59 -3.86 -1.02 0.85
CA ILE A 59 -2.62 -1.33 0.12
C ILE A 59 -1.46 -0.38 0.45
N GLY A 60 -1.67 0.58 1.35
CA GLY A 60 -0.69 1.61 1.69
C GLY A 60 -0.35 2.58 0.55
N TYR A 61 -1.29 2.86 -0.35
CA TYR A 61 -1.09 3.71 -1.53
C TYR A 61 -1.98 4.95 -1.53
N ASP A 62 -1.42 6.08 -1.97
CA ASP A 62 -2.12 7.35 -2.08
C ASP A 62 -2.61 7.64 -3.51
N PHE A 63 -3.90 7.38 -3.75
CA PHE A 63 -4.54 7.58 -5.05
C PHE A 63 -4.74 9.04 -5.46
N SER A 64 -4.64 10.03 -4.56
CA SER A 64 -4.82 11.44 -4.93
C SER A 64 -3.77 11.95 -5.91
N THR A 65 -2.62 11.28 -6.00
CA THR A 65 -1.55 11.58 -6.96
C THR A 65 -1.96 11.27 -8.41
N LEU A 66 -2.76 10.21 -8.61
CA LEU A 66 -3.21 9.75 -9.93
C LEU A 66 -4.64 10.18 -10.26
N ILE A 67 -5.44 10.43 -9.23
CA ILE A 67 -6.85 10.81 -9.36
C ILE A 67 -7.08 12.10 -8.56
N PRO A 68 -6.87 13.27 -9.19
CA PRO A 68 -6.95 14.57 -8.51
C PRO A 68 -8.31 14.81 -7.82
N GLN A 69 -9.38 14.24 -8.37
CA GLN A 69 -10.75 14.33 -7.84
C GLN A 69 -10.90 13.76 -6.41
N ILE A 70 -9.96 12.94 -5.95
CA ILE A 70 -10.00 12.32 -4.62
C ILE A 70 -9.28 13.19 -3.58
N ALA A 71 -8.41 14.12 -4.01
CA ALA A 71 -7.59 14.93 -3.10
C ALA A 71 -8.44 15.71 -2.08
N GLU A 72 -9.54 16.31 -2.52
CA GLU A 72 -10.46 17.06 -1.67
C GLU A 72 -11.18 16.14 -0.66
N SER A 73 -11.62 14.96 -1.12
CA SER A 73 -12.31 13.99 -0.27
C SER A 73 -11.40 13.36 0.78
N LYS A 74 -10.08 13.30 0.52
CA LYS A 74 -9.09 12.75 1.45
C LYS A 74 -8.95 13.60 2.70
N ALA A 75 -9.07 14.91 2.59
CA ALA A 75 -8.99 15.83 3.75
C ALA A 75 -10.13 15.61 4.77
N LEU A 76 -11.26 15.10 4.31
CA LEU A 76 -12.44 14.81 5.13
C LEU A 76 -12.55 13.33 5.51
N PHE A 77 -11.66 12.49 4.99
CA PHE A 77 -11.71 11.04 5.20
C PHE A 77 -11.11 10.69 6.55
N THR A 78 -11.91 10.07 7.41
CA THR A 78 -11.44 9.46 8.65
C THR A 78 -11.16 7.98 8.37
N PRO A 79 -9.90 7.53 8.53
CA PRO A 79 -9.56 6.13 8.35
C PRO A 79 -10.35 5.25 9.32
N ARG A 80 -10.80 4.09 8.84
CA ARG A 80 -11.56 3.16 9.68
C ARG A 80 -10.59 2.39 10.58
N PRO A 81 -10.79 2.38 11.91
CA PRO A 81 -9.96 1.58 12.80
C PRO A 81 -10.02 0.10 12.38
N GLY A 82 -8.87 -0.49 12.09
CA GLY A 82 -8.76 -1.91 11.71
C GLY A 82 -8.84 -2.23 10.22
N ILE A 83 -8.91 -1.23 9.33
CA ILE A 83 -8.79 -1.42 7.88
C ILE A 83 -7.37 -1.05 7.44
N GLY A 84 -6.53 -2.05 7.19
CA GLY A 84 -5.16 -1.84 6.74
C GLY A 84 -4.27 -3.04 7.07
N TYR A 85 -3.13 -3.16 6.40
CA TYR A 85 -2.07 -4.06 6.88
C TYR A 85 -1.70 -3.67 8.30
N PRO A 86 -1.41 -4.63 9.18
CA PRO A 86 -0.84 -4.34 10.48
C PRO A 86 0.55 -3.72 10.23
N ARG A 87 0.58 -2.39 10.11
CA ARG A 87 1.82 -1.61 10.02
C ARG A 87 2.75 -1.91 11.20
N GLU A 88 2.19 -2.42 12.29
CA GLU A 88 2.89 -2.71 13.55
C GLU A 88 3.46 -4.14 13.64
N GLU A 89 2.81 -5.18 13.13
CA GLU A 89 3.33 -6.56 13.25
C GLU A 89 4.56 -6.81 12.35
N GLU A 90 4.59 -6.18 11.18
CA GLU A 90 5.75 -6.19 10.29
C GLU A 90 6.98 -5.51 10.94
N SER A 91 6.75 -4.59 11.89
CA SER A 91 7.79 -3.85 12.59
C SER A 91 8.64 -4.75 13.49
N ALA A 92 8.05 -5.75 14.15
CA ALA A 92 8.77 -6.59 15.12
C ALA A 92 9.82 -7.49 14.44
N TYR A 93 9.45 -8.14 13.33
CA TYR A 93 10.40 -8.96 12.56
C TYR A 93 11.41 -8.12 11.80
N LYS A 94 10.98 -6.95 11.28
CA LYS A 94 11.87 -5.98 10.66
C LYS A 94 12.93 -5.47 11.64
N MET A 95 12.55 -5.21 12.90
CA MET A 95 13.47 -4.78 13.95
C MET A 95 14.45 -5.89 14.32
N LYS A 96 13.98 -7.14 14.48
CA LYS A 96 14.86 -8.31 14.72
C LYS A 96 15.87 -8.51 13.59
N TYR A 97 15.42 -8.37 12.35
CA TYR A 97 16.28 -8.46 11.17
C TYR A 97 17.30 -7.32 11.12
N LEU A 98 16.88 -6.08 11.38
CA LEU A 98 17.76 -4.92 11.43
C LEU A 98 18.88 -5.11 12.46
N HIS A 99 18.51 -5.55 13.67
CA HIS A 99 19.46 -5.81 14.76
C HIS A 99 20.46 -6.94 14.42
N LEU A 100 20.01 -7.98 13.72
CA LEU A 100 20.90 -9.03 13.24
C LEU A 100 21.89 -8.49 12.20
N LEU A 101 21.43 -7.65 11.27
CA LEU A 101 22.27 -7.03 10.26
C LEU A 101 23.35 -6.13 10.87
N GLU A 102 22.98 -5.33 11.87
CA GLU A 102 23.91 -4.49 12.62
C GLU A 102 25.00 -5.32 13.30
N LYS A 103 24.62 -6.39 14.01
CA LYS A 103 25.59 -7.29 14.66
C LYS A 103 26.55 -7.94 13.66
N TYR A 104 26.04 -8.36 12.51
CA TYR A 104 26.86 -8.95 11.45
C TYR A 104 27.86 -7.94 10.88
N ASN A 105 27.42 -6.71 10.63
CA ASN A 105 28.30 -5.63 10.14
C ASN A 105 29.38 -5.28 11.15
N LEU A 106 29.06 -5.24 12.45
CA LEU A 106 30.05 -5.03 13.51
C LEU A 106 31.11 -6.14 13.52
N ALA A 107 30.70 -7.41 13.46
CA ALA A 107 31.63 -8.53 13.41
C ALA A 107 32.54 -8.49 12.18
N LEU A 108 32.01 -8.05 11.02
CA LEU A 108 32.81 -7.86 9.82
C LEU A 108 33.83 -6.72 9.96
N GLU A 109 33.46 -5.61 10.59
CA GLU A 109 34.37 -4.50 10.86
C GLU A 109 35.47 -4.89 11.86
N GLU A 110 35.14 -5.63 12.92
CA GLU A 110 36.13 -6.18 13.87
C GLU A 110 37.15 -7.09 13.16
N LEU A 111 36.66 -8.03 12.34
CA LEU A 111 37.53 -8.91 11.54
C LEU A 111 38.38 -8.13 10.53
N ARG A 112 37.86 -7.03 9.99
CA ARG A 112 38.61 -6.15 9.07
C ARG A 112 39.75 -5.47 9.80
N VAL A 113 39.48 -4.85 10.95
CA VAL A 113 40.48 -4.16 11.77
C VAL A 113 41.57 -5.13 12.22
N TYR A 114 41.21 -6.35 12.63
CA TYR A 114 42.17 -7.37 13.06
C TYR A 114 43.13 -7.80 11.94
N ARG A 115 42.65 -7.84 10.68
CA ARG A 115 43.46 -8.24 9.51
C ARG A 115 44.48 -7.17 9.07
N PHE A 116 44.28 -5.91 9.43
CA PHE A 116 45.18 -4.80 9.07
C PHE A 116 46.08 -4.32 10.22
N SER A 117 45.99 -4.97 11.39
CA SER A 117 46.81 -4.66 12.58
C SER A 117 48.00 -5.62 12.78
N THR A 118 48.26 -6.52 11.83
CA THR A 118 49.45 -7.40 11.74
C THR A 118 50.18 -7.12 10.45
#